data_AF-A0A150H6I9-F1
#
_entry.id   AF-A0A150H6I9-F1
#
_cell.length_a   1.000
_cell.length_b   1.000
_cell.length_c   1.000
_cell.angle_alpha   90.00
_cell.angle_beta   90.00
_cell.angle_gamma   90.00
#
_symmetry.space_group_name_H-M   'P 1'
#
loop_
_entity.id
_entity.type
_entity.pdbx_description
1 polymer ?
#
loop_
_entity_poly.entity_id
_entity_poly.type
_entity_poly.pdbx_seq_one_letter_code
_entity_poly.pdbx_strand_id
1 'polypeptide(L)'
;MIKPDTGPSTYEWWKYLAERPSPVRPERLSMAQIRALDTVARRDYGRQRRRWHESILLRTPQVVRANEQLDDLLEANEDAVTRVRAAAAIDAPPSLGKSTTVDAYGLRYHREQIDQLGEYVDDNDDILRIPVCRITLTGDVTIKGLHQQLFEFYAHPARRA
;
A
#
# COMPACT_ATOMS: atom_id res chain seq x y z
N MET A 1 6.73 -14.36 -4.49
CA MET A 1 5.30 -13.99 -4.53
C MET A 1 4.89 -13.71 -5.97
N ILE A 2 3.85 -14.37 -6.47
CA ILE A 2 3.33 -14.21 -7.84
C ILE A 2 2.41 -12.99 -7.85
N LYS A 3 2.49 -12.17 -8.92
CA LYS A 3 1.58 -11.03 -9.10
C LYS A 3 0.18 -11.57 -9.38
N PRO A 4 -0.84 -11.18 -8.60
CA PRO A 4 -2.20 -11.66 -8.85
C PRO A 4 -2.78 -11.03 -10.11
N ASP A 5 -3.73 -11.73 -10.72
CA ASP A 5 -4.53 -11.30 -11.87
C ASP A 5 -5.70 -10.37 -11.47
N THR A 6 -5.94 -10.24 -10.17
CA THR A 6 -6.99 -9.42 -9.58
C THR A 6 -6.65 -7.92 -9.58
N GLY A 7 -7.69 -7.09 -9.52
CA GLY A 7 -7.58 -5.63 -9.61
C GLY A 7 -7.08 -4.95 -8.31
N PRO A 8 -6.75 -3.64 -8.37
CA PRO A 8 -6.14 -2.89 -7.26
C PRO A 8 -7.01 -2.68 -6.02
N SER A 9 -8.27 -3.14 -6.06
CA SER A 9 -9.27 -3.06 -5.00
C SER A 9 -9.57 -4.44 -4.39
N THR A 10 -8.64 -5.40 -4.50
CA THR A 10 -8.73 -6.73 -3.88
C THR A 10 -7.69 -6.89 -2.79
N TYR A 11 -7.98 -7.70 -1.79
CA TYR A 11 -7.03 -8.02 -0.73
C TYR A 11 -5.76 -8.69 -1.29
N GLU A 12 -5.88 -9.64 -2.22
CA GLU A 12 -4.73 -10.33 -2.82
C GLU A 12 -3.77 -9.35 -3.50
N TRP A 13 -4.29 -8.38 -4.25
CA TRP A 13 -3.47 -7.34 -4.86
C TRP A 13 -2.81 -6.44 -3.81
N TRP A 14 -3.57 -6.04 -2.80
CA TRP A 14 -3.05 -5.21 -1.71
C TRP A 14 -1.92 -5.93 -0.96
N LYS A 15 -2.14 -7.19 -0.56
CA LYS A 15 -1.16 -8.08 0.06
C LYS A 15 0.08 -8.19 -0.82
N TYR A 16 -0.09 -8.43 -2.12
CA TYR A 16 1.03 -8.50 -3.05
C TYR A 16 1.88 -7.20 -3.06
N LEU A 17 1.24 -6.03 -3.06
CA LEU A 17 1.96 -4.75 -3.02
C LEU A 17 2.62 -4.48 -1.67
N ALA A 18 1.96 -4.89 -0.58
CA ALA A 18 2.42 -4.69 0.79
C ALA A 18 3.54 -5.65 1.15
N GLU A 19 3.57 -6.87 0.65
CA GLU A 19 4.56 -7.86 1.10
C GLU A 19 5.67 -8.14 0.08
N ARG A 20 5.56 -7.56 -1.14
CA ARG A 20 6.65 -7.68 -2.12
C ARG A 20 7.94 -7.04 -1.58
N PRO A 21 9.11 -7.60 -1.93
CA PRO A 21 10.39 -6.98 -1.61
C PRO A 21 10.46 -5.56 -2.16
N SER A 22 10.95 -4.64 -1.32
CA SER A 22 11.26 -3.27 -1.75
C SER A 22 12.32 -3.30 -2.87
N PRO A 23 12.16 -2.50 -3.94
CA PRO A 23 13.18 -2.42 -4.98
C PRO A 23 14.53 -2.00 -4.40
N VAL A 24 15.55 -2.83 -4.61
CA VAL A 24 16.91 -2.53 -4.16
C VAL A 24 17.45 -1.37 -4.98
N ARG A 25 18.05 -0.41 -4.29
CA ARG A 25 18.77 0.67 -4.93
C ARG A 25 19.92 0.08 -5.75
N PRO A 26 19.97 0.26 -7.08
CA PRO A 26 21.08 -0.23 -7.87
C PRO A 26 22.38 0.48 -7.48
N GLU A 27 23.50 -0.21 -7.69
CA GLU A 27 24.84 0.36 -7.48
C GLU A 27 24.98 1.70 -8.22
N ARG A 28 25.60 2.69 -7.58
CA ARG A 28 25.81 4.01 -8.20
C ARG A 28 27.05 3.97 -9.10
N LEU A 29 26.85 3.59 -10.36
CA LEU A 29 27.92 3.66 -11.35
C LEU A 29 28.19 5.10 -11.80
N SER A 30 29.46 5.47 -11.88
CA SER A 30 29.92 6.71 -12.51
C SER A 30 29.65 6.71 -14.02
N MET A 31 29.68 7.90 -14.64
CA MET A 31 29.53 8.01 -16.10
C MET A 31 30.58 7.23 -16.88
N ALA A 32 31.80 7.08 -16.35
CA ALA A 32 32.85 6.27 -16.97
C ALA A 32 32.50 4.78 -16.91
N GLN A 33 32.07 4.29 -15.74
CA GLN A 33 31.64 2.90 -15.56
C GLN A 33 30.44 2.56 -16.45
N ILE A 34 29.44 3.45 -16.56
CA ILE A 34 28.27 3.26 -17.43
C ILE A 34 28.66 3.16 -18.92
N ARG A 35 29.69 3.90 -19.35
CA ARG A 35 30.21 3.83 -20.72
C ARG A 35 31.03 2.58 -20.98
N ALA A 36 31.65 2.00 -19.96
CA ALA A 36 32.42 0.77 -20.05
C ALA A 36 31.54 -0.51 -20.08
N LEU A 37 30.26 -0.41 -19.68
CA LEU A 37 29.33 -1.52 -19.76
C LEU A 37 29.08 -1.94 -21.21
N ASP A 38 28.98 -3.24 -21.44
CA ASP A 38 28.45 -3.76 -22.68
C ASP A 38 26.95 -3.41 -22.85
N THR A 39 26.40 -3.70 -24.03
CA THR A 39 25.03 -3.32 -24.38
C THR A 39 23.98 -4.02 -23.51
N VAL A 40 24.21 -5.27 -23.12
CA VAL A 40 23.27 -6.06 -22.29
C VAL A 40 23.30 -5.55 -20.86
N ALA A 41 24.49 -5.41 -20.28
CA ALA A 41 24.69 -4.89 -18.93
C ALA A 41 24.16 -3.46 -18.78
N ARG A 42 24.35 -2.61 -19.79
CA ARG A 42 23.80 -1.24 -19.80
C ARG A 42 22.27 -1.23 -19.83
N ARG A 43 21.64 -2.11 -20.61
CA ARG A 43 20.17 -2.24 -20.63
C ARG A 43 19.65 -2.74 -19.29
N ASP A 44 20.33 -3.70 -18.69
CA ASP A 44 19.92 -4.25 -17.41
C ASP A 44 20.05 -3.23 -16.27
N TYR A 45 21.20 -2.56 -16.18
CA TYR A 45 21.40 -1.43 -15.27
C TYR A 45 20.32 -0.34 -15.46
N GLY A 46 19.97 -0.03 -16.71
CA GLY A 46 18.89 0.89 -17.03
C GLY A 46 17.51 0.42 -16.53
N ARG A 47 17.20 -0.88 -16.62
CA ARG A 47 15.97 -1.46 -16.06
C ARG A 47 15.94 -1.36 -14.53
N GLN A 48 17.03 -1.73 -13.86
CA GLN A 48 17.13 -1.67 -12.40
C GLN A 48 16.94 -0.23 -11.90
N ARG A 49 17.58 0.75 -12.55
CA ARG A 49 17.41 2.18 -12.23
C ARG A 49 15.98 2.67 -12.41
N ARG A 50 15.29 2.29 -13.49
CA ARG A 50 13.88 2.68 -13.71
C ARG A 50 12.99 2.11 -12.62
N ARG A 51 13.10 0.81 -12.35
CA ARG A 51 12.33 0.14 -11.28
C ARG A 51 12.55 0.78 -9.91
N TRP A 52 13.80 1.14 -9.60
CA TRP A 52 14.09 1.85 -8.36
C TRP A 52 13.50 3.26 -8.35
N HIS A 53 13.69 4.07 -9.40
CA HIS A 53 13.12 5.42 -9.47
C HIS A 53 11.59 5.45 -9.39
N GLU A 54 10.90 4.50 -10.01
CA GLU A 54 9.44 4.35 -9.94
C GLU A 54 8.94 4.05 -8.52
N SER A 55 9.81 3.55 -7.64
CA SER A 55 9.47 3.21 -6.26
C SER A 55 9.74 4.32 -5.24
N ILE A 56 10.41 5.41 -5.64
CA ILE A 56 10.79 6.48 -4.71
C ILE A 56 9.58 7.38 -4.48
N LEU A 57 9.07 7.36 -3.25
CA LEU A 57 8.21 8.43 -2.74
C LEU A 57 9.08 9.58 -2.22
N LEU A 58 8.86 10.79 -2.71
CA LEU A 58 9.51 11.98 -2.16
C LEU A 58 8.94 12.26 -0.77
N ARG A 59 9.78 12.17 0.26
CA ARG A 59 9.43 12.51 1.64
C ARG A 59 9.45 14.02 1.84
N THR A 60 8.43 14.69 1.33
CA THR A 60 8.24 16.13 1.58
C THR A 60 7.78 16.36 3.03
N PRO A 61 7.98 17.55 3.60
CA PRO A 61 7.46 17.87 4.94
C PRO A 61 5.96 17.65 5.08
N GLN A 62 5.18 17.86 4.00
CA GLN A 62 3.75 17.61 3.98
C GLN A 62 3.41 16.13 4.10
N VAL A 63 4.14 15.26 3.40
CA VAL A 63 3.97 13.79 3.49
C VAL A 63 4.32 13.29 4.90
N VAL A 64 5.39 13.82 5.49
CA VAL A 64 5.79 13.45 6.86
C VAL A 64 4.69 13.81 7.86
N ARG A 65 4.21 15.06 7.82
CA ARG A 65 3.13 15.52 8.70
C ARG A 65 1.83 14.74 8.51
N ALA A 66 1.48 14.41 7.27
CA ALA A 66 0.28 13.62 7.00
C ALA A 66 0.41 12.21 7.60
N ASN A 67 1.59 11.59 7.51
CA ASN A 67 1.82 10.29 8.13
C ASN A 67 1.77 10.35 9.66
N GLU A 68 2.38 11.36 10.29
CA GLU A 68 2.33 11.56 11.75
C GLU A 68 0.89 11.71 12.24
N GLN A 69 0.07 12.52 11.56
CA GLN A 69 -1.35 12.69 11.91
C GLN A 69 -2.18 11.41 11.72
N LEU A 70 -1.83 10.57 10.76
CA LEU A 70 -2.49 9.28 10.57
C LEU A 70 -2.09 8.29 11.67
N ASP A 71 -0.81 8.27 12.07
CA ASP A 71 -0.33 7.45 13.18
C ASP A 71 -1.05 7.85 14.49
N ASP A 72 -1.08 9.15 14.83
CA ASP A 72 -1.78 9.66 16.01
C ASP A 72 -3.27 9.26 16.03
N LEU A 73 -3.93 9.31 14.86
CA LEU A 73 -5.35 8.96 14.74
C LEU A 73 -5.60 7.47 14.90
N LEU A 74 -4.71 6.62 14.38
CA LEU A 74 -4.84 5.17 14.54
C LEU A 74 -4.59 4.76 15.99
N GLU A 75 -3.54 5.29 16.62
CA GLU A 75 -3.23 5.04 18.05
C GLU A 75 -4.41 5.48 18.94
N ALA A 76 -4.95 6.69 18.72
CA ALA A 76 -6.12 7.16 19.44
C ALA A 76 -7.37 6.26 19.24
N ASN A 77 -7.51 5.64 18.07
CA ASN A 77 -8.62 4.72 17.77
C ASN A 77 -8.42 3.32 18.38
N GLU A 78 -7.19 2.89 18.63
CA GLU A 78 -6.89 1.65 19.35
C GLU A 78 -7.23 1.77 20.83
N ASP A 79 -6.92 2.92 21.44
CA ASP A 79 -7.20 3.21 22.85
C ASP A 79 -8.65 3.63 23.13
N ALA A 80 -9.44 3.92 22.09
CA ALA A 80 -10.81 4.39 22.23
C ALA A 80 -11.74 3.31 22.81
N VAL A 81 -12.08 3.45 24.09
CA VAL A 81 -13.09 2.63 24.80
C VAL A 81 -14.52 2.90 24.30
N THR A 82 -14.74 4.04 23.63
CA THR A 82 -16.07 4.48 23.16
C THR A 82 -16.36 4.06 21.72
N ARG A 83 -17.65 3.94 21.36
CA ARG A 83 -18.11 3.42 20.04
C ARG A 83 -17.75 4.27 18.82
N VAL A 84 -17.33 5.52 18.98
CA VAL A 84 -17.07 6.43 17.84
C VAL A 84 -15.58 6.48 17.58
N ARG A 85 -15.16 5.89 16.45
CA ARG A 85 -13.79 5.99 15.94
C ARG A 85 -13.66 7.21 15.03
N ALA A 86 -12.62 8.00 15.22
CA ALA A 86 -12.33 9.15 14.39
C ALA A 86 -11.87 8.72 12.99
N ALA A 87 -12.12 9.56 11.99
CA ALA A 87 -11.70 9.34 10.61
C ALA A 87 -10.95 10.58 10.09
N ALA A 88 -9.93 10.35 9.26
CA ALA A 88 -9.18 11.41 8.59
C ALA A 88 -9.73 11.67 7.19
N ALA A 89 -9.79 12.95 6.80
CA ALA A 89 -10.00 13.37 5.42
C ALA A 89 -8.75 14.07 4.90
N ILE A 90 -8.16 13.55 3.81
CA ILE A 90 -6.96 14.12 3.19
C ILE A 90 -7.35 14.80 1.89
N ASP A 91 -7.23 16.13 1.86
CA ASP A 91 -7.53 16.95 0.69
C ASP A 91 -6.33 17.77 0.21
N ALA A 92 -6.29 18.00 -1.10
CA ALA A 92 -5.28 18.72 -1.86
C ALA A 92 -5.75 18.86 -3.31
N PRO A 93 -5.18 19.76 -4.12
CA PRO A 93 -5.41 19.76 -5.56
C PRO A 93 -5.11 18.40 -6.24
N PRO A 94 -5.74 18.10 -7.41
CA PRO A 94 -5.39 16.93 -8.22
C PRO A 94 -3.88 16.89 -8.51
N SER A 95 -3.34 15.69 -8.76
CA SER A 95 -1.91 15.43 -9.09
C SER A 95 -0.86 15.64 -7.99
N LEU A 96 -1.23 16.15 -6.81
CA LEU A 96 -0.31 16.31 -5.66
C LEU A 96 0.00 15.02 -4.89
N GLY A 97 -0.30 13.85 -5.47
CA GLY A 97 0.10 12.56 -4.89
C GLY A 97 -0.64 12.16 -3.61
N LYS A 98 -1.88 12.63 -3.39
CA LYS A 98 -2.72 12.24 -2.24
C LYS A 98 -2.86 10.72 -2.11
N SER A 99 -3.42 10.09 -3.15
CA SER A 99 -3.61 8.63 -3.17
C SER A 99 -2.28 7.91 -3.05
N THR A 100 -1.20 8.45 -3.64
CA THR A 100 0.15 7.89 -3.51
C THR A 100 0.64 7.93 -2.05
N THR A 101 0.37 9.02 -1.34
CA THR A 101 0.75 9.18 0.08
C THR A 101 -0.05 8.22 0.97
N VAL A 102 -1.37 8.15 0.77
CA VAL A 102 -2.25 7.25 1.53
C VAL A 102 -1.94 5.78 1.24
N ASP A 103 -1.75 5.41 -0.03
CA ASP A 103 -1.38 4.05 -0.42
C ASP A 103 0.00 3.69 0.19
N ALA A 104 0.98 4.60 0.13
CA ALA A 104 2.30 4.35 0.73
C ALA A 104 2.23 4.19 2.26
N TYR A 105 1.41 4.99 2.94
CA TYR A 105 1.16 4.86 4.37
C TYR A 105 0.51 3.51 4.69
N GLY A 106 -0.58 3.16 3.99
CA GLY A 106 -1.29 1.90 4.22
C GLY A 106 -0.42 0.67 3.96
N LEU A 107 0.41 0.69 2.90
CA LEU A 107 1.33 -0.42 2.62
C LEU A 107 2.40 -0.58 3.70
N ARG A 108 2.86 0.53 4.30
CA ARG A 108 3.77 0.50 5.45
C ARG A 108 3.06 -0.07 6.69
N TYR A 109 1.90 0.48 7.03
CA TYR A 109 1.11 0.05 8.19
C TYR A 109 0.75 -1.44 8.11
N HIS A 110 0.34 -1.92 6.91
CA HIS A 110 0.10 -3.35 6.69
C HIS A 110 1.33 -4.20 7.05
N ARG A 111 2.52 -3.86 6.52
CA ARG A 111 3.75 -4.60 6.83
C ARG A 111 4.04 -4.61 8.33
N GLU A 112 3.99 -3.45 8.97
CA GLU A 112 4.29 -3.30 10.39
C GLU A 112 3.36 -4.17 11.26
N GLN A 113 2.07 -4.22 10.93
CA GLN A 113 1.09 -5.03 11.66
C GLN A 113 1.33 -6.53 11.50
N ILE A 114 1.67 -6.99 10.30
CA ILE A 114 2.01 -8.40 10.06
C ILE A 114 3.34 -8.76 10.74
N ASP A 115 4.35 -7.89 10.67
CA ASP A 115 5.66 -8.09 11.30
C ASP A 115 5.54 -8.17 12.84
N GLN A 116 4.63 -7.39 13.44
CA GLN A 116 4.46 -7.32 14.89
C GLN A 116 3.52 -8.40 15.45
N LEU A 117 2.42 -8.68 14.76
CA LEU A 117 1.32 -9.49 15.30
C LEU A 117 1.14 -10.85 14.59
N GLY A 118 1.89 -11.08 13.51
CA GLY A 118 1.78 -12.26 12.67
C GLY A 118 0.71 -12.16 11.59
N GLU A 119 0.71 -13.12 10.67
CA GLU A 119 -0.23 -13.19 9.54
C GLU A 119 -1.64 -13.62 9.96
N TYR A 120 -1.74 -14.41 11.02
CA TYR A 120 -3.00 -15.00 11.49
C TYR A 120 -3.39 -14.44 12.85
N VAL A 121 -4.71 -14.29 13.05
CA VAL A 121 -5.29 -13.77 14.30
C VAL A 121 -5.44 -14.90 15.32
N ASP A 122 -5.57 -16.14 14.85
CA ASP A 122 -5.78 -17.35 15.62
C ASP A 122 -4.61 -18.34 15.47
N ASP A 123 -4.55 -19.30 16.39
CA ASP A 123 -3.45 -20.28 16.46
C ASP A 123 -3.55 -21.38 15.39
N ASN A 124 -4.70 -21.53 14.72
CA ASN A 124 -4.95 -22.57 13.72
C ASN A 124 -4.72 -22.09 12.28
N ASP A 125 -4.27 -20.85 12.10
CA ASP A 125 -4.07 -20.22 10.79
C ASP A 125 -5.37 -20.13 9.93
N ASP A 126 -6.55 -20.09 10.56
CA ASP A 126 -7.84 -20.02 9.84
C ASP A 126 -8.27 -18.57 9.55
N ILE A 127 -7.85 -17.62 10.37
CA ILE A 127 -8.31 -16.22 10.33
C ILE A 127 -7.14 -15.30 9.99
N LEU A 128 -7.09 -14.84 8.73
CA LEU A 128 -6.11 -13.86 8.27
C LEU A 128 -6.27 -12.50 8.97
N ARG A 129 -5.14 -11.92 9.39
CA ARG A 129 -5.05 -10.52 9.79
C ARG A 129 -5.03 -9.66 8.53
N ILE A 130 -6.03 -8.79 8.36
CA ILE A 130 -6.13 -7.85 7.25
C ILE A 130 -6.13 -6.42 7.81
N PRO A 131 -4.96 -5.78 7.97
CA PRO A 131 -4.84 -4.48 8.64
C PRO A 131 -5.43 -3.32 7.83
N VAL A 132 -5.41 -3.42 6.50
CA VAL A 132 -5.85 -2.35 5.60
C VAL A 132 -6.83 -2.85 4.56
N CYS A 133 -7.95 -2.14 4.43
CA CYS A 133 -8.90 -2.28 3.35
C CYS A 133 -8.83 -1.05 2.44
N ARG A 134 -8.39 -1.24 1.19
CA ARG A 134 -8.33 -0.19 0.18
C ARG A 134 -9.45 -0.39 -0.83
N ILE A 135 -10.38 0.56 -0.85
CA ILE A 135 -11.45 0.65 -1.85
C ILE A 135 -11.38 1.99 -2.58
N THR A 136 -11.85 2.03 -3.82
CA THR A 136 -11.94 3.25 -4.62
C THR A 136 -13.41 3.59 -4.82
N LEU A 137 -13.84 4.70 -4.21
CA LEU A 137 -15.20 5.19 -4.37
C LEU A 137 -15.30 6.03 -5.65
N THR A 138 -16.26 5.70 -6.49
CA THR A 138 -16.66 6.54 -7.64
C THR A 138 -17.81 7.46 -7.23
N GLY A 139 -18.07 8.52 -8.00
CA GLY A 139 -18.94 9.63 -7.60
C GLY A 139 -20.38 9.28 -7.19
N ASP A 140 -20.90 8.12 -7.63
CA ASP A 140 -22.28 7.67 -7.37
C ASP A 140 -22.35 6.40 -6.50
N VAL A 141 -21.44 6.24 -5.54
CA VAL A 141 -21.49 5.07 -4.63
C VAL A 141 -22.69 5.16 -3.69
N THR A 142 -23.61 4.20 -3.83
CA THR A 142 -24.65 3.92 -2.84
C THR A 142 -24.09 3.14 -1.64
N ILE A 143 -24.78 3.14 -0.49
CA ILE A 143 -24.40 2.28 0.66
C ILE A 143 -24.28 0.81 0.25
N LYS A 144 -25.20 0.33 -0.61
CA LYS A 144 -25.13 -1.01 -1.18
C LYS A 144 -23.86 -1.21 -2.01
N GLY A 145 -23.51 -0.24 -2.86
CA GLY A 145 -22.29 -0.25 -3.65
C GLY A 145 -21.01 -0.27 -2.80
N LEU A 146 -20.99 0.49 -1.70
CA LEU A 146 -19.90 0.47 -0.72
C LEU A 146 -19.74 -0.93 -0.10
N HIS A 147 -20.83 -1.54 0.39
CA HIS A 147 -20.79 -2.89 0.94
C HIS A 147 -20.32 -3.92 -0.11
N GLN A 148 -20.76 -3.78 -1.36
CA GLN A 148 -20.33 -4.66 -2.44
C GLN A 148 -18.82 -4.54 -2.70
N GLN A 149 -18.27 -3.32 -2.69
CA GLN A 149 -16.82 -3.13 -2.82
C GLN A 149 -16.03 -3.70 -1.64
N LEU A 150 -16.56 -3.60 -0.41
CA LEU A 150 -15.95 -4.23 0.76
C LEU A 150 -15.95 -5.76 0.63
N PHE A 151 -17.08 -6.35 0.24
CA PHE A 151 -17.15 -7.80 0.03
C PHE A 151 -16.24 -8.29 -1.09
N GLU A 152 -16.12 -7.52 -2.17
CA GLU A 152 -15.18 -7.79 -3.25
C GLU A 152 -13.73 -7.74 -2.74
N PHE A 153 -13.39 -6.73 -1.94
CA PHE A 153 -12.05 -6.60 -1.36
C PHE A 153 -11.65 -7.83 -0.55
N TYR A 154 -12.54 -8.32 0.33
CA TYR A 154 -12.28 -9.49 1.17
C TYR A 154 -12.51 -10.83 0.46
N ALA A 155 -12.81 -10.84 -0.84
CA ALA A 155 -13.22 -12.03 -1.59
C ALA A 155 -14.36 -12.81 -0.92
N HIS A 156 -15.25 -12.13 -0.19
CA HIS A 156 -16.28 -12.74 0.64
C HIS A 156 -17.25 -13.59 -0.22
N PRO A 157 -17.70 -14.77 0.24
CA PRO A 157 -18.60 -15.64 -0.54
C PRO A 157 -19.89 -14.95 -0.99
N ALA A 158 -20.41 -14.02 -0.17
CA ALA A 158 -21.58 -13.20 -0.50
C ALA A 158 -21.41 -12.25 -1.69
N ARG A 159 -20.21 -12.17 -2.32
CA ARG A 159 -20.00 -11.40 -3.56
C ARG A 159 -20.86 -11.89 -4.74
N ARG A 160 -21.31 -13.16 -4.71
CA ARG A 160 -22.10 -13.80 -5.77
C ARG A 160 -23.59 -13.97 -5.43
N ALA A 161 -24.04 -13.48 -4.28
CA ALA A 161 -25.41 -13.63 -3.78
C ALA A 161 -26.32 -12.47 -4.25
#